data_AF-A0A931EC11-F1
#
_entry.id   AF-A0A931EC11-F1
#
_cell.length_a   1.000
_cell.length_b   1.000
_cell.length_c   1.000
_cell.angle_alpha   90.00
_cell.angle_beta   90.00
_cell.angle_gamma   90.00
#
_symmetry.space_group_name_H-M   'P 1'
#
loop_
_entity.id
_entity.type
_entity.pdbx_description
1 polymer ?
#
loop_
_entity_poly.entity_id
_entity_poly.type
_entity_poly.pdbx_seq_one_letter_code
_entity_poly.pdbx_strand_id
1 'polypeptide(L)'
;MGGHAADREAALWFQVYQGKRSLPDFFAELSQLTFTDFTLKAMVSDGDLVMTWLHVAFTSPKGRSVDMEEVQIWQLADGKVQSVDTLLDTAAVGAAFA
;
A
#
# COMPACT_ATOMS: atom_id res chain seq x y z
N MET A 1 4.65 21.31 -0.50
CA MET A 1 4.97 20.73 0.82
C MET A 1 5.17 19.25 0.58
N GLY A 2 6.40 18.75 0.77
CA GLY A 2 6.79 17.37 0.48
C GLY A 2 7.07 16.61 1.76
N GLY A 3 6.62 15.36 1.82
CA GLY A 3 6.78 14.40 2.92
C GLY A 3 5.59 13.43 2.83
N HIS A 4 5.73 12.12 2.72
CA HIS A 4 6.80 11.22 3.15
C HIS A 4 7.24 10.27 2.01
N ALA A 5 8.53 10.33 1.66
CA ALA A 5 9.23 9.29 0.89
C ALA A 5 10.23 8.56 1.81
N ALA A 6 9.92 8.45 3.10
CA ALA A 6 10.92 8.24 4.15
C ALA A 6 11.40 6.79 4.31
N ASP A 7 10.73 5.80 3.73
CA ASP A 7 11.01 4.39 4.06
C ASP A 7 11.25 3.49 2.83
N ARG A 8 11.81 4.01 1.71
CA ARG A 8 12.24 3.15 0.59
C ARG A 8 13.22 2.05 1.05
N GLU A 9 13.95 2.28 2.14
CA GLU A 9 14.82 1.28 2.78
C GLU A 9 14.03 0.11 3.39
N ALA A 10 12.80 0.33 3.87
CA ALA A 10 11.97 -0.70 4.49
C ALA A 10 11.25 -1.58 3.45
N ALA A 11 10.84 -0.99 2.32
CA ALA A 11 10.21 -1.69 1.21
C ALA A 11 10.36 -0.92 -0.09
N LEU A 12 10.65 -1.61 -1.19
CA LEU A 12 10.87 -0.97 -2.50
C LEU A 12 9.67 -0.13 -2.96
N TRP A 13 8.46 -0.56 -2.58
CA TRP A 13 7.23 0.11 -2.99
C TRP A 13 6.82 1.31 -2.13
N PHE A 14 7.59 1.67 -1.09
CA PHE A 14 7.33 2.86 -0.27
C PHE A 14 7.83 4.14 -0.95
N GLN A 15 7.19 4.48 -2.07
CA GLN A 15 7.46 5.66 -2.87
C GLN A 15 6.21 6.17 -3.58
N VAL A 16 6.30 7.33 -4.22
CA VAL A 16 5.20 7.92 -4.99
C VAL A 16 5.29 7.51 -6.45
N TYR A 17 4.25 6.85 -6.97
CA TYR A 17 4.12 6.47 -8.38
C TYR A 17 3.24 7.47 -9.12
N GLN A 18 3.82 8.20 -10.07
CA GLN A 18 3.11 9.25 -10.81
C GLN A 18 2.73 8.80 -12.22
N GLY A 19 1.43 8.75 -12.48
CA GLY A 19 0.85 8.45 -13.78
C GLY A 19 0.92 6.98 -14.18
N LYS A 20 0.09 6.60 -15.15
CA LYS A 20 -0.15 5.20 -15.55
C LYS A 20 1.10 4.40 -15.94
N ARG A 21 2.15 5.07 -16.43
CA ARG A 21 3.40 4.41 -16.85
C ARG A 21 4.23 3.88 -15.68
N SER A 22 4.01 4.38 -14.47
CA SER A 22 4.71 3.95 -13.25
C SER A 22 4.01 2.82 -12.51
N LEU A 23 2.72 2.56 -12.81
CA LEU A 23 1.97 1.48 -12.17
C LEU A 23 2.55 0.07 -12.41
N PRO A 24 3.07 -0.27 -13.61
CA PRO A 24 3.74 -1.54 -13.80
C PRO A 24 4.92 -1.76 -12.84
N ASP A 25 5.70 -0.71 -12.55
CA ASP A 25 6.84 -0.81 -11.63
C ASP A 25 6.37 -1.06 -10.19
N PHE A 26 5.31 -0.38 -9.76
CA PHE A 26 4.66 -0.64 -8.46
C PHE A 26 4.21 -2.10 -8.33
N PHE A 27 3.49 -2.62 -9.33
CA PHE A 27 3.02 -4.01 -9.29
C PHE A 27 4.16 -5.02 -9.42
N ALA A 28 5.22 -4.71 -10.16
CA ALA A 28 6.41 -5.55 -10.23
C ALA A 28 7.11 -5.65 -8.87
N GLU A 29 7.21 -4.54 -8.12
CA GLU A 29 7.77 -4.54 -6.77
C GLU A 29 6.90 -5.33 -5.78
N LEU A 30 5.57 -5.15 -5.82
CA LEU A 30 4.63 -5.94 -5.01
C LEU A 30 4.61 -7.44 -5.38
N SER A 31 4.90 -7.80 -6.63
CA SER A 31 4.90 -9.20 -7.09
C SER A 31 5.96 -10.07 -6.39
N GLN A 32 6.93 -9.44 -5.70
CA GLN A 32 7.92 -10.14 -4.89
C GLN A 32 7.33 -10.69 -3.59
N LEU A 33 6.17 -10.18 -3.16
CA LEU A 33 5.47 -10.63 -1.97
C LEU A 33 4.57 -11.83 -2.28
N THR A 34 4.46 -12.74 -1.33
CA THR A 34 3.39 -13.75 -1.36
C THR A 34 2.27 -13.30 -0.42
N PHE A 35 1.23 -12.69 -0.96
CA PHE A 35 0.03 -12.33 -0.18
C PHE A 35 -0.71 -13.60 0.27
N THR A 36 -1.03 -13.66 1.56
CA THR A 36 -1.77 -14.76 2.18
C THR A 36 -3.17 -14.33 2.64
N ASP A 37 -3.37 -13.03 2.91
CA ASP A 37 -4.68 -12.44 3.15
C ASP A 37 -4.71 -11.00 2.62
N PHE A 38 -5.86 -10.61 2.08
CA PHE A 38 -6.18 -9.25 1.66
C PHE A 38 -7.71 -9.07 1.77
N THR A 39 -8.17 -8.74 2.98
CA THR A 39 -9.60 -8.71 3.32
C THR A 39 -10.05 -7.30 3.65
N LEU A 40 -11.09 -6.82 2.96
CA LEU A 40 -11.76 -5.56 3.28
C LEU A 40 -12.61 -5.73 4.54
N LYS A 41 -12.28 -4.97 5.60
CA LYS A 41 -13.00 -4.98 6.87
C LYS A 41 -14.10 -3.93 6.91
N ALA A 42 -13.80 -2.74 6.41
CA ALA A 42 -14.75 -1.63 6.36
C ALA A 42 -14.42 -0.67 5.21
N MET A 43 -15.42 0.07 4.79
CA MET A 43 -15.30 1.15 3.81
C MET A 43 -16.18 2.32 4.25
N VAL A 44 -15.64 3.53 4.17
CA VAL A 44 -16.39 4.78 4.32
C VAL A 44 -16.18 5.63 3.07
N SER A 45 -17.22 6.32 2.64
CA SER A 45 -17.18 7.20 1.48
C SER A 45 -17.85 8.53 1.80
N ASP A 46 -17.22 9.63 1.38
CA ASP A 46 -17.79 10.98 1.40
C ASP A 46 -17.45 11.70 0.09
N GLY A 47 -18.46 11.85 -0.77
CA GLY A 47 -18.28 12.38 -2.13
C GLY A 47 -17.24 11.57 -2.92
N ASP A 48 -16.19 12.25 -3.35
CA ASP A 48 -15.08 11.68 -4.13
C ASP A 48 -13.96 11.09 -3.25
N LEU A 49 -14.12 11.07 -1.93
CA LEU A 49 -13.18 10.46 -1.00
C LEU A 49 -13.71 9.09 -0.55
N VAL A 50 -12.89 8.05 -0.69
CA VAL A 50 -13.18 6.72 -0.14
C VAL A 50 -12.02 6.28 0.75
N MET A 51 -12.32 5.81 1.96
CA MET A 51 -11.33 5.18 2.82
C MET A 51 -11.69 3.71 3.03
N THR A 52 -10.74 2.82 2.81
CA THR A 52 -10.87 1.40 3.08
C THR A 52 -10.02 1.02 4.28
N TRP A 53 -10.55 0.13 5.12
CA TRP A 53 -9.81 -0.53 6.17
C TRP A 53 -9.66 -2.00 5.80
N LEU A 54 -8.41 -2.46 5.70
CA LEU A 54 -8.02 -3.77 5.22
C LEU A 54 -7.28 -4.51 6.32
N HIS A 55 -7.51 -5.83 6.39
CA HIS A 55 -6.54 -6.76 6.93
C HIS A 55 -5.65 -7.26 5.78
N VAL A 56 -4.33 -7.21 5.96
CA VAL A 56 -3.34 -7.61 4.96
C VAL A 56 -2.32 -8.52 5.62
N ALA A 57 -2.11 -9.69 5.03
CA ALA A 57 -1.06 -10.61 5.43
C ALA A 57 -0.24 -11.03 4.20
N PHE A 58 1.09 -11.05 4.34
CA PHE A 58 1.99 -11.48 3.27
C PHE A 58 3.29 -12.06 3.82
N THR A 59 4.01 -12.79 2.97
CA THR A 59 5.37 -13.26 3.22
C THR A 59 6.36 -12.56 2.30
N SER A 60 7.43 -12.01 2.89
CA SER A 60 8.54 -11.36 2.17
C SER A 60 9.41 -12.37 1.40
N PRO A 61 10.21 -11.93 0.42
CA PRO A 61 11.21 -12.78 -0.23
C PRO A 61 12.22 -13.43 0.72
N LYS A 62 12.42 -12.85 1.92
CA LYS A 62 13.28 -13.39 2.98
C LYS A 62 12.58 -14.45 3.84
N GLY A 63 11.33 -14.79 3.54
CA GLY A 63 10.55 -15.81 4.26
C GLY A 63 9.94 -15.33 5.58
N ARG A 64 10.02 -14.03 5.90
CA ARG A 64 9.35 -13.45 7.08
C ARG A 64 7.94 -13.00 6.73
N SER A 65 6.98 -13.33 7.57
CA SER A 65 5.58 -12.96 7.40
C SER A 65 5.23 -11.67 8.13
N VAL A 66 4.32 -10.91 7.55
CA VAL A 66 3.66 -9.73 8.12
C VAL A 66 2.17 -10.02 8.14
N ASP A 67 1.52 -9.66 9.25
CA ASP A 67 0.08 -9.71 9.47
C ASP A 67 -0.28 -8.37 10.10
N MET A 68 -1.04 -7.55 9.39
CA MET A 68 -1.27 -6.16 9.77
C MET A 68 -2.61 -5.62 9.29
N GLU A 69 -2.93 -4.43 9.79
CA GLU A 69 -4.03 -3.61 9.32
C GLU A 69 -3.47 -2.51 8.40
N GLU A 70 -4.21 -2.22 7.33
CA GLU A 70 -3.87 -1.18 6.36
C GLU A 70 -5.09 -0.29 6.12
N VAL A 71 -4.87 1.02 6.02
CA VAL A 71 -5.88 1.97 5.54
C VAL A 71 -5.45 2.50 4.19
N GLN A 72 -6.34 2.47 3.21
CA GLN A 72 -6.11 3.15 1.93
C GLN A 72 -7.08 4.31 1.79
N ILE A 73 -6.56 5.46 1.37
CA ILE A 73 -7.30 6.68 1.11
C ILE A 73 -7.32 6.89 -0.39
N TRP A 74 -8.50 6.78 -0.98
CA TRP A 74 -8.73 6.88 -2.41
C TRP A 74 -9.37 8.22 -2.71
N GLN A 75 -8.71 9.05 -3.51
CA GLN A 75 -9.31 10.23 -4.10
C GLN A 75 -9.80 9.89 -5.49
N LEU A 76 -11.07 10.15 -5.76
CA LEU A 76 -11.70 9.99 -7.05
C LEU A 76 -11.92 11.35 -7.73
N ALA A 77 -12.11 11.31 -9.04
CA ALA A 77 -12.78 12.34 -9.81
C ALA A 77 -13.32 11.72 -11.10
N ASP A 78 -14.50 12.15 -11.54
CA ASP A 78 -15.16 11.62 -12.74
C ASP A 78 -15.25 10.09 -12.75
N GLY A 79 -15.49 9.50 -11.57
CA GLY A 79 -15.59 8.05 -11.37
C GLY A 79 -14.27 7.29 -11.54
N LYS A 80 -13.13 7.98 -11.53
CA LYS A 80 -11.79 7.38 -11.66
C LYS A 80 -10.91 7.73 -10.47
N VAL A 81 -10.02 6.80 -10.11
CA VAL A 81 -9.01 7.03 -9.08
C VAL A 81 -8.00 8.07 -9.58
N GLN A 82 -7.86 9.17 -8.84
CA GLN A 82 -6.80 10.18 -9.03
C GLN A 82 -5.56 9.87 -8.18
N SER A 83 -5.76 9.47 -6.92
CA SER A 83 -4.67 9.08 -6.03
C SER A 83 -5.12 7.98 -5.07
N VAL A 84 -4.12 7.23 -4.57
CA VAL A 84 -4.26 6.28 -3.48
C VAL A 84 -3.09 6.51 -2.54
N ASP A 85 -3.39 6.80 -1.29
CA ASP A 85 -2.40 6.85 -0.21
C ASP A 85 -2.63 5.66 0.72
N THR A 86 -1.55 4.99 1.10
CA THR A 86 -1.61 3.83 1.99
C THR A 86 -0.97 4.16 3.33
N LEU A 87 -1.69 3.86 4.41
CA LEU A 87 -1.23 3.95 5.78
C LEU A 87 -1.17 2.54 6.37
N LEU A 88 0.02 2.09 6.74
CA LEU A 88 0.28 0.75 7.27
C LEU A 88 1.42 0.80 8.31
N ASP A 89 1.67 -0.32 8.99
CA ASP A 89 2.80 -0.46 9.92
C ASP A 89 4.13 -0.61 9.18
N THR A 90 4.80 0.51 8.88
CA THR A 90 6.08 0.50 8.15
C THR A 90 7.20 -0.15 8.95
N ALA A 91 7.12 -0.18 10.28
CA ALA A 91 8.10 -0.85 11.13
C ALA A 91 7.99 -2.37 11.03
N ALA A 92 6.77 -2.92 11.02
CA ALA A 92 6.54 -4.35 10.81
C ALA A 92 7.02 -4.80 9.41
N VAL A 93 6.73 -4.00 8.37
CA VAL A 93 7.23 -4.28 7.02
C VAL A 93 8.76 -4.20 6.97
N GLY A 94 9.37 -3.14 7.51
CA GLY A 94 10.83 -3.00 7.56
C GLY A 94 11.52 -4.16 8.28
N ALA A 95 10.95 -4.63 9.40
CA ALA A 95 11.45 -5.79 10.12
C ALA A 95 11.38 -7.09 9.29
N ALA A 96 10.39 -7.25 8.41
CA ALA A 96 10.31 -8.39 7.50
C ALA A 96 11.40 -8.35 6.40
N PHE A 97 11.87 -7.16 6.04
CA PHE A 97 12.87 -6.93 5.00
C PHE A 97 14.30 -6.71 5.51
N ALA A 98 14.53 -6.60 6.81
CA ALA A 98 15.86 -6.53 7.44
C ALA A 98 16.67 -7.84 7.30
#